data_AF-A0A8I1HWV4-F1
#
_entry.id   AF-A0A8I1HWV4-F1
#
_cell.length_a   1.000
_cell.length_b   1.000
_cell.length_c   1.000
_cell.angle_alpha   90.00
_cell.angle_beta   90.00
_cell.angle_gamma   90.00
#
_symmetry.space_group_name_H-M   'P 1'
#
loop_
_entity.id
_entity.type
_entity.pdbx_description
1 polymer ?
#
loop_
_entity_poly.entity_id
_entity_poly.type
_entity_poly.pdbx_seq_one_letter_code
_entity_poly.pdbx_strand_id
1 'polypeptide(L)'
;MNKTKMLKTAASLLSALAILPVLSGTAQAETTQGKQEESQTIMGGNYQSTDPTAYNYLPEGSDPVPNTADRSAFGSAQISGFGFTFQGHDFKVPVVNLEHAIKGKGGHIDSESASVTFTNGTLCNWRVDYQNRDENGIHATRKGATHNDCSLGHAHDAGFKNFDVKSNAECARLFVMGEFKGEQCHAIHP
;
A
#
# COMPACT_ATOMS: atom_id res chain seq x y z
N MET A 1 39.09 -32.94 80.00
CA MET A 1 38.14 -32.29 80.93
C MET A 1 37.02 -31.63 80.12
N ASN A 2 35.82 -31.63 80.70
CA ASN A 2 34.57 -30.95 80.29
C ASN A 2 33.74 -31.49 79.11
N LYS A 3 32.73 -32.29 79.50
CA LYS A 3 31.38 -32.30 78.93
C LYS A 3 30.73 -30.91 79.11
N THR A 4 29.75 -30.53 78.27
CA THR A 4 28.36 -30.18 78.66
C THR A 4 27.51 -29.63 77.48
N LYS A 5 26.56 -30.48 77.05
CA LYS A 5 25.12 -30.27 76.69
C LYS A 5 24.59 -29.43 75.51
N MET A 6 23.73 -30.13 74.75
CA MET A 6 22.34 -29.83 74.29
C MET A 6 22.10 -28.64 73.34
N LEU A 7 21.22 -28.66 72.33
CA LEU A 7 19.86 -29.21 72.23
C LEU A 7 19.46 -29.46 70.75
N LYS A 8 18.45 -30.31 70.54
CA LYS A 8 17.81 -30.71 69.26
C LYS A 8 17.12 -29.54 68.53
N THR A 9 17.14 -29.56 67.19
CA THR A 9 15.91 -29.55 66.34
C THR A 9 16.24 -29.89 64.89
N ALA A 10 15.48 -30.84 64.33
CA ALA A 10 15.50 -31.22 62.93
C ALA A 10 14.60 -30.26 62.13
N ALA A 11 15.01 -29.90 60.91
CA ALA A 11 14.12 -29.38 59.89
C ALA A 11 14.62 -29.85 58.52
N SER A 12 13.84 -30.73 57.93
CA SER A 12 13.93 -31.19 56.54
C SER A 12 13.68 -30.02 55.61
N LEU A 13 14.56 -29.80 54.62
CA LEU A 13 14.31 -28.90 53.51
C LEU A 13 14.34 -29.71 52.22
N LEU A 14 13.13 -29.92 51.69
CA LEU A 14 12.86 -30.54 50.41
C LEU A 14 13.59 -29.81 49.28
N SER A 15 14.22 -30.60 48.42
CA SER A 15 14.71 -30.19 47.11
C SER A 15 13.52 -29.89 46.20
N ALA A 16 13.36 -28.64 45.76
CA ALA A 16 12.40 -28.25 44.74
C ALA A 16 13.11 -28.27 43.38
N LEU A 17 12.87 -29.33 42.62
CA LEU A 17 13.23 -29.46 41.21
C LEU A 17 12.28 -28.56 40.39
N ALA A 18 12.78 -27.46 39.84
CA ALA A 18 12.00 -26.59 38.97
C ALA A 18 11.76 -27.28 37.62
N ILE A 19 10.52 -27.69 37.36
CA ILE A 19 10.07 -28.17 36.05
C ILE A 19 9.75 -26.93 35.21
N LEU A 20 10.59 -26.66 34.20
CA LEU A 20 10.29 -25.66 33.17
C LEU A 20 9.22 -26.22 32.22
N PRO A 21 8.12 -25.51 31.95
CA PRO A 21 7.23 -25.87 30.86
C PRO A 21 7.90 -25.50 29.53
N VAL A 22 8.16 -26.51 28.70
CA VAL A 22 8.47 -26.34 27.28
C VAL A 22 7.18 -25.86 26.62
N LEU A 23 7.07 -24.55 26.40
CA LEU A 23 6.01 -23.99 25.55
C LEU A 23 6.41 -24.24 24.10
N SER A 24 5.85 -25.30 23.52
CA SER A 24 5.81 -25.55 22.08
C SER A 24 4.96 -24.46 21.43
N GLY A 25 5.55 -23.28 21.19
CA GLY A 25 4.92 -22.24 20.40
C GLY A 25 4.92 -22.64 18.93
N THR A 26 3.86 -23.30 18.46
CA THR A 26 3.53 -23.28 17.04
C THR A 26 3.19 -21.84 16.69
N ALA A 27 4.14 -21.12 16.09
CA ALA A 27 3.85 -19.86 15.42
C ALA A 27 2.92 -20.17 14.24
N GLN A 28 1.61 -20.15 14.47
CA GLN A 28 0.65 -19.98 13.41
C GLN A 28 0.82 -18.55 12.92
N ALA A 29 1.43 -18.42 11.73
CA ALA A 29 1.27 -17.23 10.93
C ALA A 29 -0.25 -17.05 10.72
N GLU A 30 -0.85 -16.09 11.42
CA GLU A 30 -2.19 -15.63 11.08
C GLU A 30 -2.09 -15.00 9.70
N THR A 31 -2.52 -15.75 8.70
CA THR A 31 -2.89 -15.21 7.40
C THR A 31 -4.03 -14.24 7.63
N THR A 32 -3.73 -12.94 7.70
CA THR A 32 -4.72 -11.87 7.57
C THR A 32 -5.28 -11.92 6.15
N GLN A 33 -6.21 -12.83 5.92
CA GLN A 33 -6.98 -12.95 4.71
C GLN A 33 -8.11 -11.91 4.76
N GLY A 34 -7.92 -10.83 4.00
CA GLY A 34 -8.98 -10.05 3.37
C GLY A 34 -10.04 -9.45 4.28
N LYS A 35 -9.71 -8.38 5.02
CA LYS A 35 -10.70 -7.32 5.21
C LYS A 35 -10.67 -6.49 3.93
N GLN A 36 -11.80 -6.41 3.23
CA GLN A 36 -11.97 -5.50 2.10
C GLN A 36 -11.65 -4.09 2.62
N GLU A 37 -10.48 -3.57 2.27
CA GLU A 37 -10.12 -2.19 2.59
C GLU A 37 -11.01 -1.32 1.69
N GLU A 38 -12.06 -0.76 2.30
CA GLU A 38 -12.98 0.14 1.61
C GLU A 38 -12.22 1.37 1.11
N SER A 39 -12.75 1.97 0.05
CA SER A 39 -12.19 3.22 -0.46
C SER A 39 -12.20 4.27 0.64
N GLN A 40 -11.08 4.97 0.80
CA GLN A 40 -10.91 5.96 1.86
C GLN A 40 -10.19 7.20 1.33
N THR A 41 -10.57 8.37 1.82
CA THR A 41 -9.87 9.63 1.50
C THR A 41 -9.04 10.05 2.71
N ILE A 42 -7.73 10.19 2.51
CA ILE A 42 -6.78 10.69 3.48
C ILE A 42 -6.43 12.13 3.09
N MET A 43 -6.62 13.07 4.01
CA MET A 43 -6.33 14.49 3.77
C MET A 43 -4.94 14.84 4.28
N GLY A 44 -4.17 15.57 3.47
CA GLY A 44 -2.83 16.04 3.82
C GLY A 44 -1.75 14.96 3.80
N GLY A 45 -0.50 15.38 4.00
CA GLY A 45 0.66 14.51 4.20
C GLY A 45 1.95 15.13 3.66
N ASN A 46 3.07 14.89 4.35
CA ASN A 46 4.40 15.27 3.86
C ASN A 46 5.04 14.12 3.07
N TYR A 47 5.87 14.46 2.08
CA TYR A 47 6.62 13.53 1.23
C TYR A 47 7.80 12.88 1.95
N GLN A 48 7.60 11.81 2.71
CA GLN A 48 8.73 11.28 3.51
C GLN A 48 8.72 9.77 3.76
N SER A 49 7.72 9.02 3.32
CA SER A 49 7.78 7.58 3.55
C SER A 49 8.74 6.91 2.57
N THR A 50 9.68 6.13 3.10
CA THR A 50 10.47 5.16 2.33
C THR A 50 9.77 3.81 2.20
N ASP A 51 8.66 3.61 2.92
CA ASP A 51 7.83 2.42 2.83
C ASP A 51 6.90 2.53 1.60
N PRO A 52 7.08 1.68 0.56
CA PRO A 52 6.33 1.73 -0.69
C PRO A 52 4.86 1.32 -0.54
N THR A 53 4.44 0.89 0.65
CA THR A 53 3.03 0.58 0.95
C THR A 53 2.28 1.78 1.54
N ALA A 54 3.01 2.79 2.03
CA ALA A 54 2.44 3.96 2.66
C ALA A 54 1.82 4.93 1.64
N TYR A 55 0.73 5.59 2.03
CA TYR A 55 0.05 6.57 1.16
C TYR A 55 0.95 7.75 0.77
N ASN A 56 1.89 8.14 1.63
CA ASN A 56 2.82 9.25 1.44
C ASN A 56 4.21 8.83 0.94
N TYR A 57 4.33 7.62 0.37
CA TYR A 57 5.47 7.25 -0.44
C TYR A 57 5.48 8.05 -1.74
N LEU A 58 6.62 8.64 -2.10
CA LEU A 58 6.80 9.35 -3.38
C LEU A 58 8.18 8.95 -3.95
N PRO A 59 8.27 8.25 -5.09
CA PRO A 59 9.56 7.86 -5.66
C PRO A 59 10.31 9.06 -6.23
N GLU A 60 11.63 9.00 -6.26
CA GLU A 60 12.47 10.04 -6.89
C GLU A 60 12.09 10.25 -8.36
N GLY A 61 11.94 11.51 -8.79
CA GLY A 61 11.55 11.86 -10.17
C GLY A 61 10.04 11.80 -10.45
N SER A 62 9.20 11.58 -9.44
CA SER A 62 7.75 11.77 -9.52
C SER A 62 7.27 13.18 -9.14
N ASP A 63 8.22 14.12 -9.11
CA ASP A 63 7.95 15.54 -8.93
C ASP A 63 7.00 16.06 -10.03
N PRO A 64 6.15 17.05 -9.70
CA PRO A 64 5.06 17.45 -10.58
C PRO A 64 5.53 17.85 -11.99
N VAL A 65 4.80 17.31 -12.96
CA VAL A 65 5.05 17.45 -14.40
C VAL A 65 4.83 18.91 -14.86
N PRO A 66 5.80 19.57 -15.52
CA PRO A 66 5.60 20.91 -16.03
C PRO A 66 4.89 20.95 -17.41
N ASN A 67 3.67 21.51 -17.45
CA ASN A 67 3.04 22.35 -18.51
C ASN A 67 2.74 21.71 -19.91
N THR A 68 1.68 21.97 -20.69
CA THR A 68 0.68 23.07 -20.87
C THR A 68 -0.67 22.54 -21.44
N ALA A 69 -1.80 22.84 -20.77
CA ALA A 69 -3.22 22.75 -21.21
C ALA A 69 -3.82 21.33 -21.45
N ASP A 70 -5.09 21.01 -21.19
CA ASP A 70 -6.26 21.69 -20.62
C ASP A 70 -7.09 20.65 -19.84
N ARG A 71 -8.09 21.11 -19.09
CA ARG A 71 -8.98 20.31 -18.24
C ARG A 71 -9.66 19.15 -19.00
N SER A 72 -9.91 18.06 -18.27
CA SER A 72 -10.08 16.68 -18.79
C SER A 72 -8.83 16.18 -19.50
N ALA A 73 -8.20 15.16 -18.94
CA ALA A 73 -6.91 14.66 -19.37
C ALA A 73 -6.92 13.14 -19.51
N PHE A 74 -6.22 12.64 -20.51
CA PHE A 74 -5.95 11.21 -20.67
C PHE A 74 -4.47 11.04 -20.98
N GLY A 75 -3.83 10.08 -20.33
CA GLY A 75 -2.42 9.79 -20.53
C GLY A 75 -2.09 8.38 -20.10
N SER A 76 -0.93 7.91 -20.51
CA SER A 76 -0.42 6.58 -20.20
C SER A 76 1.03 6.66 -19.79
N ALA A 77 1.39 5.97 -18.71
CA ALA A 77 2.77 5.79 -18.27
C ALA A 77 3.15 4.31 -18.39
N GLN A 78 4.31 4.04 -18.98
CA GLN A 78 4.87 2.69 -18.99
C GLN A 78 5.57 2.41 -17.66
N ILE A 79 5.23 1.28 -17.05
CA ILE A 79 5.81 0.75 -15.83
C ILE A 79 6.64 -0.48 -16.22
N SER A 80 7.91 -0.48 -15.81
CA SER A 80 8.81 -1.62 -15.97
C SER A 80 8.23 -2.88 -15.37
N GLY A 81 8.55 -4.03 -15.96
CA GLY A 81 8.07 -5.30 -15.45
C GLY A 81 8.44 -5.57 -14.01
N PHE A 82 7.54 -6.27 -13.32
CA PHE A 82 7.72 -6.64 -11.92
C PHE A 82 7.25 -8.07 -11.67
N GLY A 83 7.77 -8.67 -10.61
CA GLY A 83 7.29 -9.93 -10.07
C GLY A 83 6.55 -9.72 -8.75
N PHE A 84 5.67 -10.65 -8.40
CA PHE A 84 5.01 -10.69 -7.09
C PHE A 84 4.58 -12.13 -6.77
N THR A 85 4.37 -12.41 -5.49
CA THR A 85 3.84 -13.69 -5.01
C THR A 85 2.40 -13.51 -4.57
N PHE A 86 1.49 -14.37 -5.04
CA PHE A 86 0.09 -14.38 -4.62
C PHE A 86 -0.35 -15.82 -4.35
N GLN A 87 -0.89 -16.06 -3.16
CA GLN A 87 -1.30 -17.40 -2.69
C GLN A 87 -0.20 -18.47 -2.85
N GLY A 88 1.07 -18.09 -2.66
CA GLY A 88 2.22 -19.00 -2.77
C GLY A 88 2.71 -19.25 -4.20
N HIS A 89 2.14 -18.57 -5.21
CA HIS A 89 2.58 -18.66 -6.60
C HIS A 89 3.28 -17.38 -7.05
N ASP A 90 4.38 -17.53 -7.79
CA ASP A 90 5.13 -16.41 -8.35
C ASP A 90 4.59 -16.02 -9.73
N PHE A 91 4.26 -14.74 -9.87
CA PHE A 91 3.80 -14.13 -11.10
C PHE A 91 4.82 -13.12 -11.61
N LYS A 92 4.85 -12.96 -12.94
CA LYS A 92 5.63 -11.93 -13.60
C LYS A 92 4.74 -11.15 -14.56
N VAL A 93 4.83 -9.84 -14.50
CA VAL A 93 4.17 -8.91 -15.42
C VAL A 93 5.27 -8.20 -16.19
N PRO A 94 5.49 -8.48 -17.50
CA PRO A 94 6.69 -8.02 -18.21
C PRO A 94 6.78 -6.51 -18.43
N VAL A 95 5.66 -5.88 -18.81
CA VAL A 95 5.52 -4.42 -18.97
C VAL A 95 4.05 -4.10 -18.72
N VAL A 96 3.81 -3.01 -18.01
CA VAL A 96 2.47 -2.48 -17.73
C VAL A 96 2.36 -1.09 -18.34
N ASN A 97 1.22 -0.76 -18.95
CA ASN A 97 0.85 0.63 -19.19
C ASN A 97 -0.26 1.01 -18.21
N LEU A 98 -0.01 2.04 -17.41
CA LEU A 98 -1.00 2.64 -16.53
C LEU A 98 -1.60 3.86 -17.24
N GLU A 99 -2.84 3.69 -17.67
CA GLU A 99 -3.66 4.75 -18.23
C GLU A 99 -4.42 5.44 -17.10
N HIS A 100 -4.49 6.76 -17.17
CA HIS A 100 -5.22 7.57 -16.21
C HIS A 100 -6.01 8.65 -16.95
N ALA A 101 -7.31 8.66 -16.66
CA ALA A 101 -8.31 9.50 -17.30
C ALA A 101 -9.01 10.37 -16.25
N ILE A 102 -8.95 11.68 -16.43
CA ILE A 102 -9.68 12.68 -15.66
C ILE A 102 -10.66 13.35 -16.58
N LYS A 103 -11.91 13.50 -16.14
CA LYS A 103 -12.91 14.37 -16.75
C LYS A 103 -13.33 15.41 -15.73
N GLY A 104 -13.34 16.67 -16.13
CA GLY A 104 -13.75 17.75 -15.26
C GLY A 104 -13.33 19.12 -15.78
N LYS A 105 -13.49 20.10 -14.91
CA LYS A 105 -13.19 21.50 -15.18
C LYS A 105 -12.54 22.13 -13.94
N GLY A 106 -11.21 22.26 -13.95
CA GLY A 106 -10.47 23.11 -13.01
C GLY A 106 -10.02 22.35 -11.81
N GLY A 107 -10.22 22.95 -10.64
CA GLY A 107 -10.18 22.20 -9.40
C GLY A 107 -11.28 21.16 -9.28
N HIS A 108 -12.30 21.16 -10.16
CA HIS A 108 -13.40 20.18 -10.07
C HIS A 108 -13.20 19.00 -11.03
N ILE A 109 -13.28 17.78 -10.49
CA ILE A 109 -13.25 16.51 -11.23
C ILE A 109 -14.65 15.88 -11.20
N ASP A 110 -15.25 15.72 -12.37
CA ASP A 110 -16.53 15.00 -12.55
C ASP A 110 -16.32 13.50 -12.36
N SER A 111 -15.24 12.98 -12.94
CA SER A 111 -14.84 11.58 -12.82
C SER A 111 -13.36 11.38 -13.08
N GLU A 112 -12.77 10.45 -12.36
CA GLU A 112 -11.41 9.96 -12.55
C GLU A 112 -11.44 8.43 -12.64
N SER A 113 -10.58 7.84 -13.46
CA SER A 113 -10.46 6.38 -13.59
C SER A 113 -9.07 5.98 -14.05
N ALA A 114 -8.72 4.71 -13.87
CA ALA A 114 -7.46 4.17 -14.34
C ALA A 114 -7.65 2.81 -15.01
N SER A 115 -6.81 2.53 -16.00
CA SER A 115 -6.73 1.21 -16.64
C SER A 115 -5.29 0.73 -16.66
N VAL A 116 -5.09 -0.55 -16.44
CA VAL A 116 -3.79 -1.20 -16.39
C VAL A 116 -3.77 -2.24 -17.50
N THR A 117 -2.97 -2.02 -18.54
CA THR A 117 -2.83 -2.98 -19.65
C THR A 117 -1.46 -3.64 -19.61
N PHE A 118 -1.41 -4.94 -19.90
CA PHE A 118 -0.18 -5.73 -19.90
C PHE A 118 -0.30 -6.93 -20.84
N THR A 119 0.80 -7.36 -21.44
CA THR A 119 0.81 -8.53 -22.33
C THR A 119 1.39 -9.74 -21.61
N ASN A 120 0.75 -10.90 -21.76
CA ASN A 120 1.21 -12.20 -21.24
C ASN A 120 1.54 -12.18 -19.72
N GLY A 121 0.63 -11.63 -18.92
CA GLY A 121 0.78 -11.57 -17.47
C GLY A 121 -0.55 -11.73 -16.74
N THR A 122 -0.48 -11.80 -15.42
CA THR A 122 -1.63 -11.80 -14.52
C THR A 122 -1.35 -10.79 -13.42
N LEU A 123 -2.33 -9.95 -13.10
CA LEU A 123 -2.24 -8.95 -12.04
C LEU A 123 -3.22 -9.35 -10.94
N CYS A 124 -2.74 -9.66 -9.75
CA CYS A 124 -3.60 -10.06 -8.62
C CYS A 124 -3.43 -9.11 -7.46
N ASN A 125 -4.48 -8.98 -6.63
CA ASN A 125 -4.44 -8.21 -5.41
C ASN A 125 -3.88 -6.79 -5.63
N TRP A 126 -4.56 -6.06 -6.50
CA TRP A 126 -4.12 -4.76 -6.98
C TRP A 126 -5.10 -3.67 -6.56
N ARG A 127 -4.61 -2.43 -6.48
CA ARG A 127 -5.44 -1.24 -6.29
C ARG A 127 -4.84 -0.05 -7.02
N VAL A 128 -5.66 0.94 -7.29
CA VAL A 128 -5.19 2.26 -7.72
C VAL A 128 -5.56 3.28 -6.66
N ASP A 129 -4.56 4.00 -6.15
CA ASP A 129 -4.79 5.16 -5.27
C ASP A 129 -4.64 6.44 -6.11
N TYR A 130 -5.49 7.43 -5.89
CA TYR A 130 -5.47 8.72 -6.60
C TYR A 130 -4.98 9.82 -5.68
N GLN A 131 -3.94 10.55 -6.09
CA GLN A 131 -3.24 11.48 -5.20
C GLN A 131 -3.16 12.87 -5.80
N ASN A 132 -3.73 13.83 -5.06
CA ASN A 132 -3.60 15.26 -5.33
C ASN A 132 -2.42 15.82 -4.55
N ARG A 133 -1.46 16.44 -5.24
CA ARG A 133 -0.23 16.92 -4.61
C ARG A 133 0.45 18.05 -5.41
N ASP A 134 1.32 18.80 -4.73
CA ASP A 134 2.12 19.90 -5.30
C ASP A 134 3.55 19.90 -4.75
N GLU A 135 4.39 20.87 -5.08
CA GLU A 135 5.74 20.96 -4.53
C GLU A 135 5.80 21.07 -2.98
N ASN A 136 4.68 21.40 -2.33
CA ASN A 136 4.56 21.61 -0.89
C ASN A 136 4.05 20.37 -0.13
N GLY A 137 3.53 19.35 -0.83
CA GLY A 137 3.12 18.09 -0.23
C GLY A 137 1.85 17.48 -0.83
N ILE A 138 1.32 16.49 -0.12
CA ILE A 138 0.07 15.81 -0.48
C ILE A 138 -1.10 16.59 0.07
N HIS A 139 -2.08 16.88 -0.78
CA HIS A 139 -3.33 17.52 -0.39
C HIS A 139 -4.40 16.48 -0.03
N ALA A 140 -4.49 15.43 -0.84
CA ALA A 140 -5.40 14.32 -0.61
C ALA A 140 -4.86 13.04 -1.27
N THR A 141 -5.14 11.90 -0.66
CA THR A 141 -5.03 10.58 -1.30
C THR A 141 -6.35 9.85 -1.18
N ARG A 142 -6.98 9.55 -2.30
CA ARG A 142 -8.20 8.74 -2.39
C ARG A 142 -7.76 7.32 -2.71
N LYS A 143 -7.71 6.47 -1.69
CA LYS A 143 -7.34 5.07 -1.81
C LYS A 143 -8.47 4.31 -2.47
N GLY A 144 -8.19 3.65 -3.59
CA GLY A 144 -9.15 2.80 -4.28
C GLY A 144 -9.45 1.52 -3.49
N ALA A 145 -10.48 0.81 -3.93
CA ALA A 145 -10.76 -0.51 -3.38
C ALA A 145 -9.69 -1.50 -3.84
N THR A 146 -9.28 -2.40 -2.95
CA THR A 146 -8.40 -3.51 -3.34
C THR A 146 -9.18 -4.58 -4.09
N HIS A 147 -8.76 -4.85 -5.33
CA HIS A 147 -9.24 -5.93 -6.18
C HIS A 147 -8.49 -7.21 -5.80
N ASN A 148 -9.11 -8.01 -4.92
CA ASN A 148 -8.50 -9.21 -4.32
C ASN A 148 -8.40 -10.40 -5.30
N ASP A 149 -9.01 -10.29 -6.48
CA ASP A 149 -8.93 -11.27 -7.55
C ASP A 149 -7.77 -10.98 -8.51
N CYS A 150 -7.73 -11.73 -9.61
CA CYS A 150 -6.71 -11.62 -10.64
C CYS A 150 -7.32 -11.14 -11.95
N SER A 151 -6.66 -10.20 -12.61
CA SER A 151 -7.01 -9.71 -13.95
C SER A 151 -6.02 -10.24 -14.99
N LEU A 152 -6.53 -10.52 -16.20
CA LEU A 152 -5.76 -11.08 -17.32
C LEU A 152 -5.67 -10.07 -18.45
N GLY A 153 -4.46 -9.65 -18.78
CA GLY A 153 -4.14 -8.72 -19.88
C GLY A 153 -4.58 -7.27 -19.69
N HIS A 154 -5.64 -7.04 -18.90
CA HIS A 154 -6.19 -5.72 -18.61
C HIS A 154 -6.90 -5.73 -17.26
N ALA A 155 -6.78 -4.63 -16.51
CA ALA A 155 -7.54 -4.34 -15.29
C ALA A 155 -8.04 -2.89 -15.34
N HIS A 156 -9.23 -2.62 -14.78
CA HIS A 156 -9.81 -1.27 -14.80
C HIS A 156 -10.35 -0.89 -13.43
N ASP A 157 -9.99 0.30 -12.97
CA ASP A 157 -10.53 0.93 -11.78
C ASP A 157 -11.42 2.12 -12.17
N ALA A 158 -12.67 2.09 -11.69
CA ALA A 158 -13.67 3.11 -11.99
C ALA A 158 -13.44 4.44 -11.25
N GLY A 159 -12.47 4.48 -10.33
CA GLY A 159 -12.02 5.63 -9.58
C GLY A 159 -13.12 6.35 -8.80
N PHE A 160 -12.99 7.68 -8.72
CA PHE A 160 -13.83 8.56 -7.92
C PHE A 160 -14.57 9.55 -8.80
N LYS A 161 -15.63 10.16 -8.26
CA LYS A 161 -16.50 11.09 -9.00
C LYS A 161 -16.88 12.28 -8.15
N ASN A 162 -17.10 13.42 -8.81
CA ASN A 162 -17.62 14.66 -8.24
C ASN A 162 -16.87 15.14 -7.00
N PHE A 163 -15.61 15.54 -7.17
CA PHE A 163 -14.79 16.04 -6.06
C PHE A 163 -13.88 17.19 -6.50
N ASP A 164 -13.45 17.97 -5.51
CA ASP A 164 -12.51 19.05 -5.73
C ASP A 164 -11.08 18.62 -5.37
N VAL A 165 -10.13 19.16 -6.12
CA VAL A 165 -8.68 19.03 -5.95
C VAL A 165 -8.05 20.41 -5.97
N LYS A 166 -6.86 20.51 -5.38
CA LYS A 166 -6.01 21.68 -5.54
C LYS A 166 -5.20 21.58 -6.83
N SER A 167 -4.67 22.72 -7.27
CA SER A 167 -3.81 22.81 -8.44
C SER A 167 -2.54 21.97 -8.31
N ASN A 168 -1.88 21.77 -9.44
CA ASN A 168 -0.61 21.08 -9.65
C ASN A 168 -0.76 19.65 -10.15
N ALA A 169 -0.73 18.60 -9.33
CA ALA A 169 -0.76 17.23 -9.84
C ALA A 169 -1.94 16.41 -9.30
N GLU A 170 -2.59 15.65 -10.19
CA GLU A 170 -3.45 14.52 -9.85
C GLU A 170 -2.87 13.25 -10.49
N CYS A 171 -2.62 12.24 -9.68
CA CYS A 171 -1.91 11.04 -10.10
C CYS A 171 -2.67 9.77 -9.77
N ALA A 172 -2.81 8.86 -10.73
CA ALA A 172 -3.20 7.48 -10.48
C ALA A 172 -1.97 6.65 -10.15
N ARG A 173 -2.01 5.92 -9.04
CA ARG A 173 -0.86 5.19 -8.48
C ARG A 173 -1.19 3.72 -8.36
N LEU A 174 -0.48 2.87 -9.09
CA LEU A 174 -0.70 1.42 -9.11
C LEU A 174 0.02 0.76 -7.93
N PHE A 175 -0.73 -0.04 -7.16
CA PHE A 175 -0.21 -0.92 -6.15
C PHE A 175 -0.57 -2.37 -6.45
N VAL A 176 0.39 -3.27 -6.21
CA VAL A 176 0.22 -4.72 -6.39
C VAL A 176 0.78 -5.40 -5.16
N MET A 177 0.00 -6.30 -4.54
CA MET A 177 0.33 -6.87 -3.24
C MET A 177 0.61 -5.81 -2.17
N GLY A 178 -0.05 -4.65 -2.28
CA GLY A 178 0.14 -3.52 -1.37
C GLY A 178 1.35 -2.63 -1.66
N GLU A 179 2.22 -3.01 -2.60
CA GLU A 179 3.44 -2.26 -2.93
C GLU A 179 3.25 -1.38 -4.17
N PHE A 180 3.75 -0.15 -4.12
CA PHE A 180 3.77 0.76 -5.25
C PHE A 180 4.58 0.19 -6.43
N LYS A 181 4.02 0.28 -7.63
CA LYS A 181 4.68 -0.16 -8.88
C LYS A 181 4.93 0.97 -9.87
N GLY A 182 4.15 2.04 -9.82
CA GLY A 182 4.31 3.19 -10.69
C GLY A 182 3.07 4.07 -10.70
N GLU A 183 3.12 5.18 -11.43
CA GLU A 183 2.03 6.14 -11.50
C GLU A 183 1.99 6.89 -12.83
N GLN A 184 0.84 7.51 -13.11
CA GLN A 184 0.61 8.41 -14.24
C GLN A 184 -0.05 9.68 -13.70
N CYS A 185 0.61 10.81 -13.88
CA CYS A 185 0.20 12.11 -13.35
C CYS A 185 -0.23 13.09 -14.43
N HIS A 186 -1.32 13.81 -14.16
CA HIS A 186 -1.79 14.94 -14.93
C HIS A 186 -1.61 16.25 -14.17
N ALA A 187 -1.34 17.32 -14.91
CA ALA A 187 -1.36 18.65 -14.35
C ALA A 187 -2.81 19.16 -14.19
N ILE A 188 -3.16 19.65 -12.99
CA ILE A 188 -4.44 20.29 -12.68
C ILE A 188 -4.24 21.80 -12.57
N HIS A 189 -4.99 22.55 -13.38
CA HIS A 189 -4.95 24.02 -13.37
C HIS A 189 -6.28 24.62 -12.86
N PRO A 190 -6.23 25.69 -12.03
CA PRO A 190 -7.40 26.39 -11.52
C PRO A 190 -8.36 26.96 -12.56
#